data_AF-A0A5B9QRC1-F1
#
_entry.id   AF-A0A5B9QRC1-F1
#
_cell.length_a   1.000
_cell.length_b   1.000
_cell.length_c   1.000
_cell.angle_alpha   90.00
_cell.angle_beta   90.00
_cell.angle_gamma   90.00
#
_symmetry.space_group_name_H-M   'P 1'
#
loop_
_entity.id
_entity.type
_entity.pdbx_description
1 polymer ?
#
loop_
_entity_poly.entity_id
_entity_poly.type
_entity_poly.pdbx_seq_one_letter_code
_entity_poly.pdbx_strand_id
1 'polypeptide(L)'
;MLAICLPCHLVSGQERPASHATDLVPVDTRSCFFADDEVSLLYSAADEEALRITWSLMANGRTLEQGTSEAAVLADSCVQQIVVKFPTPHLRVGIVLAAELQTTWISDNAKHHLSRPLTIFSRDPFSSRRSSLENTRIKLFDSDGKTAELFERYDIPHTRLLNLSAIELVTEGLVLVGEGVSFRKQRRLSETLLRAAQRGVSVLCLAPSDGNFPLNAQQSGQPSRLILDRGEVVRRYDKHFDSLPTICPLSLVPQRKEVVIGFAQGNSQWSWLNMEFPSESPNASSTKLIVCGLGMVTHWEESPVPRYLFVHLLDELSPAQLTEESQENVPAEN
;
A
#
# COMPACT_ATOMS: atom_id res chain seq x y z
N MET A 1 14.24 17.34 -9.31
CA MET A 1 14.83 16.76 -10.53
C MET A 1 15.92 15.79 -10.07
N LEU A 2 15.57 14.53 -9.87
CA LEU A 2 16.48 13.47 -9.42
C LEU A 2 16.97 12.74 -10.68
N ALA A 3 18.24 12.95 -11.04
CA ALA A 3 18.89 12.20 -12.12
C ALA A 3 19.17 10.78 -11.62
N ILE A 4 18.42 9.80 -12.15
CA ILE A 4 18.67 8.38 -11.89
C ILE A 4 19.69 7.92 -12.93
N CYS A 5 20.97 7.85 -12.55
CA CYS A 5 21.99 7.17 -13.35
C CYS A 5 21.81 5.65 -13.20
N LEU A 6 21.29 4.99 -14.24
CA LEU A 6 21.31 3.52 -14.32
C LEU A 6 22.72 3.05 -14.73
N PRO A 7 23.26 1.98 -14.11
CA PRO A 7 24.56 1.44 -14.49
C PRO A 7 24.49 0.77 -15.87
N CYS A 8 25.25 1.31 -16.83
CA CYS A 8 25.54 0.65 -18.10
C CYS A 8 26.47 -0.55 -17.87
N HIS A 9 25.92 -1.74 -17.69
CA HIS A 9 26.70 -2.97 -17.80
C HIS A 9 26.97 -3.27 -19.29
N LEU A 10 28.15 -2.88 -19.75
CA LEU A 10 28.73 -3.28 -21.03
C LEU A 10 28.96 -4.80 -21.05
N VAL A 11 28.01 -5.54 -21.62
CA VAL A 11 28.22 -6.93 -22.05
C VAL A 11 28.96 -6.89 -23.38
N SER A 12 30.26 -7.16 -23.33
CA SER A 12 31.13 -7.28 -24.51
C SER A 12 31.00 -8.68 -25.11
N GLY A 13 30.56 -8.77 -26.37
CA GLY A 13 30.90 -9.90 -27.26
C GLY A 13 29.81 -10.93 -27.54
N GLN A 14 28.60 -10.51 -27.94
CA GLN A 14 27.73 -11.35 -28.77
C GLN A 14 27.37 -10.59 -30.05
N GLU A 15 27.58 -11.25 -31.20
CA GLU A 15 27.14 -10.80 -32.51
C GLU A 15 25.63 -10.49 -32.45
N ARG A 16 25.27 -9.22 -32.68
CA ARG A 16 23.89 -8.74 -32.77
C ARG A 16 23.21 -9.42 -33.96
N PRO A 17 22.19 -10.27 -33.78
CA PRO A 17 21.41 -10.75 -34.90
C PRO A 17 20.70 -9.57 -35.56
N ALA A 18 20.89 -9.43 -36.87
CA ALA A 18 20.29 -8.39 -37.70
C ALA A 18 18.77 -8.62 -37.86
N SER A 19 18.01 -8.33 -36.82
CA SER A 19 16.58 -7.99 -36.87
C SER A 19 16.20 -7.35 -35.53
N HIS A 20 16.64 -6.12 -35.32
CA HIS A 20 16.31 -5.39 -34.09
C HIS A 20 14.95 -4.73 -34.24
N ALA A 21 13.88 -5.47 -33.92
CA ALA A 21 12.62 -4.80 -33.63
C ALA A 21 12.85 -3.83 -32.46
N THR A 22 12.57 -2.55 -32.67
CA THR A 22 12.60 -1.53 -31.61
C THR A 22 11.48 -1.81 -30.62
N ASP A 23 11.78 -2.61 -29.61
CA ASP A 23 10.85 -2.91 -28.53
C ASP A 23 10.82 -1.74 -27.54
N LEU A 24 9.63 -1.16 -27.39
CA LEU A 24 9.34 -0.18 -26.35
C LEU A 24 9.18 -0.91 -25.01
N VAL A 25 10.06 -0.63 -24.05
CA VAL A 25 10.05 -1.29 -22.74
C VAL A 25 9.60 -0.30 -21.65
N PRO A 26 8.57 -0.62 -20.84
CA PRO A 26 8.22 0.19 -19.68
C PRO A 26 9.36 0.23 -18.66
N VAL A 27 9.81 1.43 -18.29
CA VAL A 27 10.78 1.62 -17.20
C VAL A 27 10.03 1.83 -15.88
N ASP A 28 8.95 2.61 -15.93
CA ASP A 28 8.04 2.77 -14.80
C ASP A 28 7.18 1.52 -14.64
N THR A 29 7.11 0.94 -13.45
CA THR A 29 6.31 -0.26 -13.12
C THR A 29 4.99 0.04 -12.44
N ARG A 30 4.68 1.30 -12.12
CA ARG A 30 3.43 1.70 -11.46
C ARG A 30 2.20 1.41 -12.31
N SER A 31 1.18 0.83 -11.72
CA SER A 31 -0.09 0.53 -12.37
C SER A 31 -1.26 1.23 -11.69
N CYS A 32 -1.07 1.80 -10.50
CA CYS A 32 -2.09 2.47 -9.71
C CYS A 32 -1.94 4.00 -9.75
N PHE A 33 -3.01 4.71 -10.11
CA PHE A 33 -3.02 6.18 -10.18
C PHE A 33 -4.27 6.77 -9.54
N PHE A 34 -4.20 8.01 -9.05
CA PHE A 34 -5.41 8.73 -8.68
C PHE A 34 -6.15 9.25 -9.92
N ALA A 35 -7.47 9.42 -9.78
CA ALA A 35 -8.29 10.21 -10.67
C ALA A 35 -7.92 11.70 -10.60
N ASP A 36 -8.19 12.43 -11.69
CA ASP A 36 -7.91 13.87 -11.82
C ASP A 36 -6.43 14.25 -11.63
N ASP A 37 -5.50 13.33 -11.96
CA ASP A 37 -4.06 13.56 -11.96
C ASP A 37 -3.51 13.57 -13.39
N GLU A 38 -2.44 14.34 -13.63
CA GLU A 38 -1.60 14.17 -14.81
C GLU A 38 -0.57 13.08 -14.53
N VAL A 39 -0.69 11.94 -15.22
CA VAL A 39 0.22 10.82 -15.08
C VAL A 39 1.33 10.92 -16.13
N SER A 40 2.56 10.66 -15.71
CA SER A 40 3.74 10.55 -16.59
C SER A 40 4.36 9.17 -16.43
N LEU A 41 4.42 8.40 -17.52
CA LEU A 41 5.06 7.08 -17.57
C LEU A 41 6.31 7.10 -18.44
N LEU A 42 7.38 6.51 -17.92
CA LEU A 42 8.66 6.42 -18.61
C LEU A 42 8.79 5.08 -19.34
N TYR A 43 9.17 5.16 -20.61
CA TYR A 43 9.50 4.05 -21.47
C TYR A 43 10.92 4.22 -22.02
N SER A 44 11.58 3.09 -22.31
CA SER A 44 12.87 3.06 -22.99
C SER A 44 12.76 2.38 -24.34
N ALA A 45 13.45 2.91 -25.34
CA ALA A 45 13.59 2.29 -26.66
C ALA A 45 15.09 2.21 -27.02
N ALA A 46 15.49 1.15 -27.72
CA ALA A 46 16.88 0.89 -28.10
C ALA A 46 17.33 1.60 -29.39
N ASP A 47 16.46 2.44 -29.96
CA ASP A 47 16.65 3.07 -31.27
C ASP A 47 17.23 4.49 -31.13
N GLU A 48 17.99 4.92 -32.14
CA GLU A 48 18.56 6.27 -32.22
C GLU A 48 17.64 7.24 -32.98
N GLU A 49 16.65 6.75 -33.74
CA GLU A 49 15.69 7.60 -34.44
C GLU A 49 14.58 8.13 -33.51
N ALA A 50 14.16 9.38 -33.72
CA ALA A 50 13.13 10.00 -32.89
C ALA A 50 11.79 9.25 -33.03
N LEU A 51 11.42 8.51 -31.99
CA LEU A 51 10.20 7.72 -32.00
C LEU A 51 8.97 8.59 -31.65
N ARG A 52 7.99 8.63 -32.55
CA ARG A 52 6.66 9.20 -32.27
C ARG A 52 5.71 8.10 -31.80
N ILE A 53 5.21 8.25 -30.58
CA ILE A 53 4.23 7.34 -29.97
C ILE A 53 2.87 8.00 -29.98
N THR A 54 1.85 7.27 -30.43
CA THR A 54 0.45 7.63 -30.18
C THR A 54 -0.09 6.75 -29.06
N TRP A 55 -0.86 7.31 -28.14
CA TRP A 55 -1.39 6.58 -27.00
C TRP A 55 -2.90 6.81 -26.87
N SER A 56 -3.60 5.83 -26.30
CA SER A 56 -5.01 5.91 -25.94
C SER A 56 -5.27 5.21 -24.61
N LEU A 57 -5.91 5.92 -23.69
CA LEU A 57 -6.40 5.37 -22.43
C LEU A 57 -7.82 4.84 -22.65
N MET A 58 -8.01 3.55 -22.40
CA MET A 58 -9.28 2.86 -22.63
C MET A 58 -9.85 2.30 -21.33
N ALA A 59 -11.17 2.28 -21.20
CA ALA A 59 -11.86 1.51 -20.16
C ALA A 59 -13.17 0.97 -20.72
N ASN A 60 -13.52 -0.28 -20.39
CA ASN A 60 -14.76 -0.93 -20.84
C ASN A 60 -14.98 -0.85 -22.37
N GLY A 61 -13.90 -1.00 -23.15
CA GLY A 61 -13.94 -0.92 -24.62
C GLY A 61 -14.16 0.46 -25.21
N ARG A 62 -14.08 1.54 -24.41
CA ARG A 62 -14.22 2.93 -24.86
C ARG A 62 -12.93 3.69 -24.63
N THR A 63 -12.54 4.51 -25.60
CA THR A 63 -11.46 5.49 -25.45
C THR A 63 -11.94 6.60 -24.53
N LEU A 64 -11.22 6.80 -23.43
CA LEU A 64 -11.43 7.90 -22.50
C LEU A 64 -10.65 9.12 -22.96
N GLU A 65 -9.37 8.91 -23.27
CA GLU A 65 -8.41 9.94 -23.67
C GLU A 65 -7.44 9.39 -24.71
N GLN A 66 -6.86 10.26 -25.53
CA GLN A 66 -5.84 9.89 -26.51
C GLN A 66 -4.90 11.06 -26.81
N GLY A 67 -3.68 10.75 -27.25
CA GLY A 67 -2.71 11.78 -27.59
C GLY A 67 -1.46 11.22 -28.27
N THR A 68 -0.46 12.09 -28.43
CA THR A 68 0.83 11.72 -28.99
C THR A 68 1.96 12.22 -28.11
N SER A 69 3.00 11.41 -27.94
CA SER A 69 4.25 11.75 -27.27
C SER A 69 5.41 11.58 -28.23
N GLU A 70 6.37 12.48 -28.15
CA GLU A 70 7.60 12.43 -28.94
C GLU A 70 8.77 12.09 -28.01
N ALA A 71 9.67 11.24 -28.48
CA ALA A 71 10.88 10.89 -27.74
C ALA A 71 11.75 12.14 -27.51
N ALA A 72 12.27 12.27 -26.30
CA ALA A 72 13.38 13.18 -26.04
C ALA A 72 14.66 12.35 -26.02
N VAL A 73 15.53 12.55 -27.01
CA VAL A 73 16.85 11.92 -27.00
C VAL A 73 17.68 12.58 -25.90
N LEU A 74 17.97 11.84 -24.83
CA LEU A 74 18.97 12.25 -23.86
C LEU A 74 20.34 12.11 -24.53
N ALA A 75 21.09 13.21 -24.61
CA ALA A 75 22.45 13.20 -25.15
C ALA A 75 23.30 12.18 -24.37
N ASP A 76 24.16 11.45 -25.09
CA ASP A 76 25.14 10.46 -24.58
C ASP A 76 24.60 9.08 -24.13
N SER A 77 23.37 8.69 -24.50
CA SER A 77 22.88 7.32 -24.26
C SER A 77 22.34 6.65 -25.53
N CYS A 78 22.75 5.40 -25.80
CA CYS A 78 22.17 4.52 -26.83
C CYS A 78 20.73 4.04 -26.50
N VAL A 79 20.06 4.69 -25.55
CA VAL A 79 18.71 4.36 -25.10
C VAL A 79 17.92 5.65 -25.05
N GLN A 80 16.85 5.72 -25.84
CA GLN A 80 15.93 6.83 -25.78
C GLN A 80 14.98 6.67 -24.60
N GLN A 81 14.68 7.79 -23.94
CA GLN A 81 13.67 7.85 -22.90
C GLN A 81 12.45 8.60 -23.42
N ILE A 82 11.29 7.96 -23.33
CA ILE A 82 10.03 8.50 -23.83
C ILE A 82 9.08 8.65 -22.68
N VAL A 83 8.56 9.87 -22.51
CA VAL A 83 7.59 10.19 -21.46
C VAL A 83 6.20 10.26 -22.08
N VAL A 84 5.36 9.29 -21.73
CA VAL A 84 3.94 9.29 -22.09
C VAL A 84 3.18 10.00 -20.98
N LYS A 85 2.59 11.15 -21.31
CA LYS A 85 1.77 11.95 -20.38
C LYS A 85 0.31 11.87 -20.77
N PHE A 86 -0.56 11.63 -19.79
CA PHE A 86 -2.00 11.61 -20.00
C PHE A 86 -2.74 12.01 -18.71
N PRO A 87 -3.87 12.72 -18.82
CA PRO A 87 -4.74 12.96 -17.68
C PRO A 87 -5.53 11.69 -17.34
N THR A 88 -5.72 11.42 -16.06
CA THR A 88 -6.68 10.40 -15.61
C THR A 88 -8.08 10.99 -15.58
N PRO A 89 -9.13 10.18 -15.88
CA PRO A 89 -10.50 10.67 -15.93
C PRO A 89 -10.98 11.05 -14.52
N HIS A 90 -11.96 11.94 -14.46
CA HIS A 90 -12.68 12.22 -13.24
C HIS A 90 -13.48 11.00 -12.77
N LEU A 91 -13.33 10.63 -11.50
CA LEU A 91 -14.09 9.55 -10.88
C LEU A 91 -14.95 10.07 -9.73
N ARG A 92 -16.16 9.51 -9.59
CA ARG A 92 -16.94 9.69 -8.37
C ARG A 92 -16.20 9.08 -7.18
N VAL A 93 -16.49 9.62 -6.00
CA VAL A 93 -15.82 9.20 -4.78
C VAL A 93 -16.07 7.72 -4.47
N GLY A 94 -15.03 7.00 -4.03
CA GLY A 94 -15.05 5.57 -3.75
C GLY A 94 -14.96 4.66 -4.98
N ILE A 95 -14.99 5.20 -6.20
CA ILE A 95 -14.92 4.39 -7.43
C ILE A 95 -13.47 4.02 -7.75
N VAL A 96 -13.29 2.78 -8.21
CA VAL A 96 -12.06 2.26 -8.80
C VAL A 96 -12.37 1.85 -10.24
N LEU A 97 -11.57 2.33 -11.19
CA LEU A 97 -11.73 2.08 -12.62
C LEU A 97 -10.55 1.27 -13.13
N ALA A 98 -10.81 0.06 -13.63
CA ALA A 98 -9.85 -0.69 -14.43
C ALA A 98 -9.77 -0.06 -15.82
N ALA A 99 -8.55 0.26 -16.25
CA ALA A 99 -8.25 0.89 -17.53
C ALA A 99 -7.07 0.20 -18.22
N GLU A 100 -6.84 0.54 -19.48
CA GLU A 100 -5.78 0.02 -20.31
C GLU A 100 -5.15 1.18 -21.08
N LEU A 101 -3.84 1.37 -20.93
CA LEU A 101 -3.08 2.30 -21.75
C LEU A 101 -2.54 1.53 -22.96
N GLN A 102 -3.08 1.84 -24.13
CA GLN A 102 -2.57 1.35 -25.39
C GLN A 102 -1.61 2.37 -25.99
N THR A 103 -0.43 1.91 -26.38
CA THR A 103 0.59 2.71 -27.05
C THR A 103 0.90 2.08 -28.40
N THR A 104 0.98 2.89 -29.44
CA THR A 104 1.33 2.44 -30.78
C THR A 104 2.40 3.34 -31.38
N TRP A 105 3.37 2.74 -32.06
CA TRP A 105 4.46 3.44 -32.75
C TRP A 105 4.78 2.75 -34.07
N ILE A 106 5.55 3.42 -34.91
CA ILE A 106 6.01 2.89 -36.19
C ILE A 106 7.55 2.83 -36.13
N SER A 107 8.11 1.67 -36.44
CA SER A 107 9.55 1.42 -36.56
C SER A 107 9.77 0.52 -37.78
N ASP A 108 10.79 0.78 -38.60
CA ASP A 108 11.09 -0.02 -39.81
C ASP A 108 9.89 -0.26 -40.73
N ASN A 109 9.00 0.74 -40.86
CA ASN A 109 7.71 0.65 -41.58
C ASN A 109 6.72 -0.39 -41.03
N ALA A 110 6.97 -0.98 -39.85
CA ALA A 110 6.03 -1.83 -39.14
C ALA A 110 5.32 -1.05 -38.03
N LYS A 111 4.02 -1.34 -37.84
CA LYS A 111 3.22 -0.79 -36.74
C LYS A 111 3.32 -1.72 -35.54
N HIS A 112 3.79 -1.18 -34.42
CA HIS A 112 3.90 -1.88 -33.15
C HIS A 112 2.83 -1.39 -32.17
N HIS A 113 2.48 -2.24 -31.22
CA HIS A 113 1.53 -1.90 -30.16
C HIS A 113 1.98 -2.53 -28.83
N LEU A 114 1.73 -1.81 -27.74
CA LEU A 114 1.94 -2.26 -26.37
C LEU A 114 0.73 -1.84 -25.54
N SER A 115 0.15 -2.83 -24.86
CA SER A 115 -0.97 -2.65 -23.93
C SER A 115 -0.47 -2.78 -22.49
N ARG A 116 -0.88 -1.86 -21.64
CA ARG A 116 -0.54 -1.85 -20.21
C ARG A 116 -1.79 -1.69 -19.36
N PRO A 117 -2.13 -2.65 -18.49
CA PRO A 117 -3.26 -2.50 -17.57
C PRO A 117 -2.94 -1.45 -16.51
N LEU A 118 -3.90 -0.57 -16.24
CA LEU A 118 -3.85 0.46 -15.21
C LEU A 118 -5.08 0.36 -14.32
N THR A 119 -4.96 0.80 -13.07
CA THR A 119 -6.08 0.96 -12.15
C THR A 119 -6.11 2.38 -11.64
N ILE A 120 -7.24 3.05 -11.85
CA ILE A 120 -7.44 4.46 -11.50
C ILE A 120 -8.38 4.51 -10.31
N PHE A 121 -7.94 5.13 -9.24
CA PHE A 121 -8.62 5.18 -7.96
C PHE A 121 -9.16 6.59 -7.71
N SER A 122 -10.37 6.72 -7.21
CA SER A 122 -10.84 8.00 -6.68
C SER A 122 -9.91 8.49 -5.55
N ARG A 123 -9.80 9.81 -5.35
CA ARG A 123 -8.89 10.38 -4.34
C ARG A 123 -9.27 10.06 -2.90
N ASP A 124 -10.56 9.92 -2.64
CA ASP A 124 -11.08 9.67 -1.29
C ASP A 124 -11.75 8.29 -1.23
N PRO A 125 -11.08 7.29 -0.62
CA PRO A 125 -11.68 5.97 -0.41
C PRO A 125 -12.60 5.89 0.82
N PHE A 126 -12.73 6.96 1.61
CA PHE A 126 -13.39 6.95 2.92
C PHE A 126 -14.86 7.39 2.86
N SER A 127 -15.26 8.17 1.85
CA SER A 127 -16.60 8.78 1.79
C SER A 127 -17.77 7.80 1.97
N SER A 128 -17.76 6.66 1.28
CA SER A 128 -18.81 5.63 1.36
C SER A 128 -18.75 4.79 2.63
N ARG A 129 -17.71 5.01 3.45
CA ARG A 129 -17.38 4.19 4.63
C ARG A 129 -17.35 5.00 5.91
N ARG A 130 -17.73 6.28 5.91
CA ARG A 130 -17.66 7.15 7.10
C ARG A 130 -18.31 6.53 8.34
N SER A 131 -19.52 5.98 8.21
CA SER A 131 -20.20 5.28 9.31
C SER A 131 -19.43 4.05 9.80
N SER A 132 -18.79 3.30 8.89
CA SER A 132 -17.94 2.16 9.27
C SER A 132 -16.70 2.64 10.04
N LEU A 133 -16.04 3.70 9.57
CA LEU A 133 -14.86 4.29 10.20
C LEU A 133 -15.16 4.82 11.61
N GLU A 134 -16.29 5.48 11.80
CA GLU A 134 -16.75 5.94 13.12
C GLU A 134 -16.95 4.75 14.07
N ASN A 135 -17.52 3.65 13.57
CA ASN A 135 -17.75 2.42 14.33
C ASN A 135 -16.45 1.69 14.68
N THR A 136 -15.37 1.84 13.91
CA THR A 136 -14.06 1.27 14.25
C THR A 136 -13.47 1.87 15.53
N ARG A 137 -13.91 3.08 15.95
CA ARG A 137 -13.50 3.77 17.18
C ARG A 137 -11.97 3.86 17.33
N ILE A 138 -11.28 4.37 16.30
CA ILE A 138 -9.81 4.43 16.25
C ILE A 138 -9.25 5.23 17.43
N LYS A 139 -8.36 4.62 18.21
CA LYS A 139 -7.60 5.23 19.31
C LYS A 139 -6.14 5.37 18.88
N LEU A 140 -5.73 6.59 18.56
CA LEU A 140 -4.45 6.89 17.94
C LEU A 140 -3.39 7.29 18.99
N PHE A 141 -2.35 6.48 19.13
CA PHE A 141 -1.11 6.86 19.81
C PHE A 141 -0.06 7.29 18.78
N ASP A 142 0.19 8.60 18.71
CA ASP A 142 1.13 9.19 17.75
C ASP A 142 1.95 10.28 18.45
N SER A 143 3.16 9.94 18.89
CA SER A 143 4.02 10.88 19.62
C SER A 143 4.52 12.04 18.75
N ASP A 144 4.55 11.85 17.44
CA ASP A 144 5.14 12.79 16.48
C ASP A 144 4.05 13.65 15.82
N GLY A 145 2.78 13.25 15.94
CA GLY A 145 1.60 14.01 15.52
C GLY A 145 1.30 13.95 14.02
N LYS A 146 2.23 13.47 13.19
CA LYS A 146 2.11 13.46 11.72
C LYS A 146 0.95 12.62 11.22
N THR A 147 0.68 11.48 11.85
CA THR A 147 -0.44 10.60 11.48
C THR A 147 -1.75 11.26 11.91
N ALA A 148 -1.78 11.89 13.08
CA ALA A 148 -2.96 12.60 13.57
C ALA A 148 -3.33 13.80 12.68
N GLU A 149 -2.34 14.61 12.28
CA GLU A 149 -2.54 15.72 11.33
C GLU A 149 -3.06 15.23 9.97
N LEU A 150 -2.55 14.09 9.50
CA LEU A 150 -3.05 13.47 8.28
C LEU A 150 -4.51 13.03 8.43
N PHE A 151 -4.86 12.39 9.54
CA PHE A 151 -6.23 11.95 9.80
C PHE A 151 -7.19 13.14 9.89
N GLU A 152 -6.78 14.25 10.52
CA GLU A 152 -7.57 15.49 10.56
C GLU A 152 -7.79 16.07 9.16
N ARG A 153 -6.76 16.10 8.31
CA ARG A 153 -6.87 16.58 6.92
C ARG A 153 -7.87 15.77 6.08
N TYR A 154 -7.98 14.48 6.36
CA TYR A 154 -8.81 13.54 5.61
C TYR A 154 -10.13 13.19 6.32
N ASP A 155 -10.52 13.93 7.36
CA ASP A 155 -11.71 13.67 8.17
C ASP A 155 -11.81 12.23 8.70
N ILE A 156 -10.68 11.60 9.02
CA ILE A 156 -10.65 10.23 9.56
C ILE A 156 -10.96 10.29 11.07
N PRO A 157 -12.08 9.72 11.53
CA PRO A 157 -12.50 9.83 12.92
C PRO A 157 -11.53 9.07 13.83
N HIS A 158 -10.97 9.76 14.82
CA HIS A 158 -10.07 9.15 15.79
C HIS A 158 -10.10 9.87 17.14
N THR A 159 -9.68 9.17 18.19
CA THR A 159 -9.39 9.76 19.51
C THR A 159 -7.89 9.67 19.78
N ARG A 160 -7.24 10.78 20.06
CA ARG A 160 -5.81 10.80 20.41
C ARG A 160 -5.58 10.21 21.81
N LEU A 161 -4.59 9.33 21.93
CA LEU A 161 -4.07 8.79 23.18
C LEU A 161 -2.75 9.49 23.52
N LEU A 162 -2.74 10.25 24.62
CA LEU A 162 -1.59 11.11 24.98
C LEU A 162 -0.45 10.36 25.69
N ASN A 163 -0.70 9.16 26.20
CA ASN A 163 0.27 8.38 26.96
C ASN A 163 -0.05 6.88 26.93
N LEU A 164 0.91 6.06 27.39
CA LEU A 164 0.80 4.61 27.39
C LEU A 164 -0.29 4.07 28.34
N SER A 165 -0.53 4.75 29.46
CA SER A 165 -1.60 4.36 30.40
C SER A 165 -2.98 4.46 29.77
N ALA A 166 -3.19 5.39 28.85
CA ALA A 166 -4.43 5.48 28.09
C ALA A 166 -4.68 4.25 27.20
N ILE A 167 -3.62 3.63 26.67
CA ILE A 167 -3.72 2.37 25.88
C ILE A 167 -4.19 1.21 26.77
N GLU A 168 -3.71 1.15 28.01
CA GLU A 168 -4.11 0.10 28.96
C GLU A 168 -5.60 0.15 29.33
N LEU A 169 -6.20 1.34 29.25
CA LEU A 169 -7.63 1.57 29.51
C LEU A 169 -8.53 1.29 28.30
N VAL A 170 -7.97 1.04 27.12
CA VAL A 170 -8.78 0.67 25.94
C VAL A 170 -9.27 -0.76 26.10
N THR A 171 -10.59 -0.92 26.01
CA THR A 171 -11.30 -2.21 26.12
C THR A 171 -11.97 -2.64 24.81
N GLU A 172 -12.09 -1.75 23.83
CA GLU A 172 -12.79 -1.99 22.56
C GLU A 172 -12.26 -1.07 21.45
N GLY A 173 -12.57 -1.44 20.20
CA GLY A 173 -12.16 -0.70 19.00
C GLY A 173 -10.75 -1.08 18.54
N LEU A 174 -10.08 -0.12 17.88
CA LEU A 174 -8.75 -0.26 17.32
C LEU A 174 -7.76 0.67 18.02
N VAL A 175 -6.64 0.14 18.51
CA VAL A 175 -5.47 0.94 18.88
C VAL A 175 -4.56 1.06 17.66
N LEU A 176 -4.33 2.30 17.21
CA LEU A 176 -3.43 2.61 16.12
C LEU A 176 -2.18 3.31 16.65
N VAL A 177 -1.00 2.84 16.25
CA VAL A 177 0.27 3.52 16.50
C VAL A 177 0.73 4.21 15.22
N GLY A 178 0.95 5.52 15.32
CA GLY A 178 1.33 6.37 14.19
C GLY A 178 2.65 5.97 13.54
N GLU A 179 2.80 6.35 12.28
CA GLU A 179 4.01 6.07 11.50
C GLU A 179 5.24 6.76 12.11
N GLY A 180 6.33 6.00 12.27
CA GLY A 180 7.60 6.52 12.79
C GLY A 180 7.70 6.58 14.32
N VAL A 181 6.69 6.11 15.07
CA VAL A 181 6.79 6.05 16.54
C VAL A 181 7.91 5.09 16.97
N SER A 182 8.80 5.58 17.83
CA SER A 182 9.95 4.83 18.34
C SER A 182 9.58 3.94 19.51
N PHE A 183 9.72 2.62 19.35
CA PHE A 183 9.49 1.65 20.44
C PHE A 183 10.65 1.66 21.44
N ARG A 184 11.84 2.13 21.01
CA ARG A 184 12.97 2.32 21.91
C ARG A 184 12.74 3.49 22.88
N LYS A 185 12.20 4.62 22.40
CA LYS A 185 11.90 5.80 23.22
C LYS A 185 10.68 5.56 24.10
N GLN A 186 9.65 4.92 23.56
CA GLN A 186 8.41 4.59 24.27
C GLN A 186 8.54 3.25 24.99
N ARG A 187 9.28 3.25 26.11
CA ARG A 187 9.49 2.04 26.93
C ARG A 187 8.15 1.38 27.25
N ARG A 188 8.08 0.05 27.08
CA ARG A 188 6.90 -0.79 27.32
C ARG A 188 5.77 -0.68 26.29
N LEU A 189 5.89 0.19 25.26
CA LEU A 189 4.84 0.33 24.24
C LEU A 189 4.51 -1.01 23.59
N SER A 190 5.52 -1.74 23.11
CA SER A 190 5.38 -3.08 22.55
C SER A 190 4.61 -4.05 23.44
N GLU A 191 4.98 -4.13 24.71
CA GLU A 191 4.36 -5.01 25.69
C GLU A 191 2.91 -4.59 25.97
N THR A 192 2.65 -3.28 26.05
CA THR A 192 1.31 -2.73 26.24
C THR A 192 0.39 -3.04 25.06
N LEU A 193 0.89 -2.92 23.83
CA LEU A 193 0.15 -3.25 22.61
C LEU A 193 -0.14 -4.75 22.51
N LEU A 194 0.86 -5.59 22.78
CA LEU A 194 0.68 -7.04 22.81
C LEU A 194 -0.40 -7.44 23.83
N ARG A 195 -0.37 -6.84 25.03
CA ARG A 195 -1.41 -7.06 26.04
C ARG A 195 -2.78 -6.54 25.61
N ALA A 196 -2.85 -5.44 24.85
CA ALA A 196 -4.13 -4.94 24.33
C ALA A 196 -4.76 -5.96 23.37
N ALA A 197 -3.97 -6.50 22.43
CA ALA A 197 -4.40 -7.56 21.52
C ALA A 197 -4.85 -8.83 22.26
N GLN A 198 -4.15 -9.22 23.32
CA GLN A 198 -4.54 -10.36 24.15
C GLN A 198 -5.84 -10.15 24.94
N ARG A 199 -6.23 -8.89 25.20
CA ARG A 199 -7.51 -8.54 25.84
C ARG A 199 -8.67 -8.42 24.83
N GLY A 200 -8.42 -8.66 23.54
CA GLY A 200 -9.45 -8.56 22.51
C GLY A 200 -9.51 -7.22 21.77
N VAL A 201 -8.51 -6.34 21.96
CA VAL A 201 -8.45 -5.05 21.27
C VAL A 201 -7.54 -5.15 20.04
N SER A 202 -8.07 -4.91 18.85
CA SER A 202 -7.27 -4.92 17.62
C SER A 202 -6.18 -3.85 17.67
N VAL A 203 -5.01 -4.16 17.12
CA VAL A 203 -3.85 -3.26 17.11
C VAL A 203 -3.29 -3.13 15.70
N LEU A 204 -3.01 -1.90 15.28
CA LEU A 204 -2.28 -1.58 14.04
C LEU A 204 -1.10 -0.67 14.35
N CYS A 205 0.11 -1.09 14.00
CA CYS A 205 1.31 -0.25 14.10
C CYS A 205 1.80 0.11 12.70
N LEU A 206 1.89 1.40 12.41
CA LEU A 206 2.41 1.90 11.15
C LEU A 206 3.91 2.20 11.30
N ALA A 207 4.71 1.66 10.40
CA ALA A 207 6.17 1.61 10.35
C ALA A 207 6.90 2.23 11.56
N PRO A 208 7.04 1.50 12.68
CA PRO A 208 7.80 1.96 13.83
C PRO A 208 9.22 2.36 13.43
N SER A 209 9.78 3.44 14.00
CA SER A 209 11.10 3.90 13.55
C SER A 209 12.26 3.00 14.00
N ASP A 210 12.15 2.45 15.21
CA ASP A 210 13.16 1.59 15.84
C ASP A 210 12.57 0.84 17.04
N GLY A 211 13.36 -0.07 17.60
CA GLY A 211 13.06 -0.80 18.84
C GLY A 211 12.82 -2.28 18.59
N ASN A 212 12.22 -2.95 19.57
CA ASN A 212 11.93 -4.38 19.48
C ASN A 212 10.47 -4.65 19.83
N PHE A 213 9.91 -5.72 19.26
CA PHE A 213 8.58 -6.23 19.55
C PHE A 213 8.68 -7.67 20.09
N PRO A 214 8.19 -7.95 21.30
CA PRO A 214 8.21 -9.29 21.86
C PRO A 214 7.23 -10.19 21.10
N LEU A 215 7.65 -11.42 20.81
CA LEU A 215 6.77 -12.42 20.19
C LEU A 215 5.90 -13.16 21.22
N ASN A 216 6.32 -13.16 22.48
CA ASN A 216 5.65 -13.86 23.57
C ASN A 216 5.38 -12.90 24.72
N ALA A 217 4.14 -12.88 25.23
CA ALA A 217 3.90 -12.36 26.58
C ALA A 217 4.04 -13.52 27.55
N GLN A 218 4.96 -13.43 28.51
CA GLN A 218 5.20 -14.51 29.48
C GLN A 218 4.01 -14.83 30.41
N GLN A 219 2.89 -14.10 30.33
CA GLN A 219 1.85 -14.13 31.36
C GLN A 219 0.39 -14.11 30.86
N SER A 220 0.13 -13.98 29.55
CA SER A 220 -1.23 -13.93 29.01
C SER A 220 -1.24 -14.36 27.54
N GLY A 221 -2.26 -15.15 27.14
CA GLY A 221 -2.58 -15.64 25.78
C GLY A 221 -1.49 -15.64 24.71
N GLN A 222 -1.01 -16.80 24.30
CA GLN A 222 -0.15 -16.91 23.11
C GLN A 222 -0.96 -16.64 21.84
N PRO A 223 -0.35 -16.01 20.81
CA PRO A 223 -1.00 -15.90 19.51
C PRO A 223 -1.27 -17.31 18.97
N SER A 224 -2.47 -17.55 18.45
CA SER A 224 -2.82 -18.79 17.76
C SER A 224 -2.14 -18.88 16.40
N ARG A 225 -1.76 -17.74 15.82
CA ARG A 225 -1.06 -17.65 14.55
C ARG A 225 -0.11 -16.47 14.51
N LEU A 226 1.05 -16.68 13.89
CA LEU A 226 2.03 -15.65 13.60
C LEU A 226 2.43 -15.74 12.13
N ILE A 227 2.39 -14.63 11.41
CA ILE A 227 2.76 -14.52 10.00
C ILE A 227 3.76 -13.38 9.85
N LEU A 228 4.91 -13.68 9.25
CA LEU A 228 5.84 -12.69 8.72
C LEU A 228 5.73 -12.68 7.20
N ASP A 229 5.57 -11.50 6.61
CA ASP A 229 5.58 -11.36 5.15
C ASP A 229 6.36 -10.12 4.71
N ARG A 230 6.57 -10.05 3.41
CA ARG A 230 7.22 -8.98 2.67
C ARG A 230 6.20 -7.97 2.17
N GLY A 231 6.66 -6.97 1.41
CA GLY A 231 5.83 -5.85 0.96
C GLY A 231 4.73 -6.26 -0.03
N GLU A 232 4.86 -7.43 -0.66
CA GLU A 232 3.87 -7.98 -1.58
C GLU A 232 2.54 -8.36 -0.89
N VAL A 233 2.50 -8.38 0.45
CA VAL A 233 1.28 -8.58 1.25
C VAL A 233 0.13 -7.65 0.84
N VAL A 234 0.44 -6.44 0.36
CA VAL A 234 -0.58 -5.48 -0.09
C VAL A 234 -1.48 -6.07 -1.19
N ARG A 235 -0.93 -6.96 -2.03
CA ARG A 235 -1.68 -7.63 -3.11
C ARG A 235 -2.68 -8.67 -2.62
N ARG A 236 -2.62 -9.06 -1.34
CA ARG A 236 -3.63 -9.91 -0.72
C ARG A 236 -4.94 -9.16 -0.47
N TYR A 237 -4.88 -7.82 -0.34
CA TYR A 237 -6.04 -6.97 -0.18
C TYR A 237 -6.64 -6.56 -1.52
N ASP A 238 -5.80 -6.18 -2.47
CA ASP A 238 -6.20 -5.93 -3.85
C ASP A 238 -5.06 -6.34 -4.81
N LYS A 239 -5.35 -7.26 -5.71
CA LYS A 239 -4.37 -7.80 -6.69
C LYS A 239 -3.76 -6.72 -7.59
N HIS A 240 -4.42 -5.57 -7.74
CA HIS A 240 -3.96 -4.48 -8.58
C HIS A 240 -2.99 -3.54 -7.85
N PHE A 241 -2.86 -3.63 -6.52
CA PHE A 241 -1.96 -2.73 -5.79
C PHE A 241 -0.51 -2.88 -6.25
N ASP A 242 0.09 -1.71 -6.52
CA ASP A 242 1.53 -1.57 -6.65
C ASP A 242 2.22 -1.87 -5.31
N SER A 243 3.50 -2.24 -5.37
CA SER A 243 4.31 -2.39 -4.17
C SER A 243 4.48 -1.04 -3.48
N LEU A 244 4.29 -1.02 -2.16
CA LEU A 244 4.67 0.13 -1.35
C LEU A 244 6.12 0.02 -0.88
N PRO A 245 6.87 1.14 -0.80
CA PRO A 245 8.20 1.13 -0.22
C PRO A 245 8.18 0.68 1.24
N THR A 246 9.04 -0.29 1.56
CA THR A 246 9.34 -0.66 2.95
C THR A 246 10.24 0.42 3.55
N ILE A 247 9.75 1.11 4.58
CA ILE A 247 10.53 2.13 5.31
C ILE A 247 11.00 1.62 6.68
N CYS A 248 10.38 0.54 7.18
CA CYS A 248 10.80 -0.18 8.40
C CYS A 248 10.86 -1.69 8.12
N PRO A 249 12.02 -2.23 7.75
CA PRO A 249 12.17 -3.68 7.61
C PRO A 249 12.16 -4.36 8.99
N LEU A 250 11.57 -5.54 9.05
CA LEU A 250 11.40 -6.35 10.25
C LEU A 250 12.44 -7.47 10.25
N SER A 251 13.08 -7.75 11.38
CA SER A 251 14.03 -8.86 11.49
C SER A 251 13.79 -9.68 12.75
N LEU A 252 14.10 -10.97 12.72
CA LEU A 252 14.10 -11.80 13.92
C LEU A 252 15.45 -11.64 14.63
N VAL A 253 15.42 -11.11 15.85
CA VAL A 253 16.62 -10.83 16.62
C VAL A 253 16.61 -11.69 17.90
N PRO A 254 17.68 -12.46 18.18
CA PRO A 254 17.82 -13.12 19.47
C PRO A 254 18.08 -12.08 20.56
N GLN A 255 17.26 -12.06 21.60
CA GLN A 255 17.41 -11.20 22.77
C GLN A 255 17.41 -12.03 24.04
N ARG A 256 18.60 -12.22 24.63
CA ARG A 256 18.81 -13.03 25.85
C ARG A 256 18.25 -14.46 25.73
N LYS A 257 17.03 -14.70 26.21
CA LYS A 257 16.35 -16.00 26.28
C LYS A 257 15.12 -16.07 25.38
N GLU A 258 14.92 -15.09 24.51
CA GLU A 258 13.76 -15.01 23.63
C GLU A 258 14.15 -14.50 22.24
N VAL A 259 13.22 -14.68 21.30
CA VAL A 259 13.30 -14.09 19.96
C VAL A 259 12.29 -12.95 19.89
N VAL A 260 12.75 -11.79 19.42
CA VAL A 260 11.94 -10.59 19.24
C VAL A 260 11.95 -10.17 17.77
N ILE A 261 10.98 -9.36 17.36
CA ILE A 261 11.10 -8.61 16.10
C ILE A 261 11.92 -7.36 16.38
N GLY A 262 13.05 -7.20 15.71
CA GLY A 262 13.79 -5.95 15.68
C GLY A 262 13.29 -5.04 14.56
N PHE A 263 13.09 -3.76 14.88
CA PHE A 263 12.85 -2.67 13.95
C PHE A 263 14.16 -1.89 13.79
N ALA A 264 14.80 -2.00 12.64
CA ALA A 264 16.03 -1.28 12.34
C ALA A 264 16.30 -1.25 10.84
N GLN A 265 17.13 -0.31 10.39
CA GLN A 265 17.68 -0.34 9.05
C GLN A 265 18.55 -1.59 8.88
N GLY A 266 18.18 -2.43 7.93
CA GLY A 266 18.89 -3.66 7.61
C GLY A 266 18.33 -4.28 6.33
N ASN A 267 19.05 -5.26 5.79
CA ASN A 267 18.69 -5.92 4.53
C ASN A 267 17.59 -6.98 4.69
N SER A 268 16.78 -6.90 5.76
CA SER A 268 15.67 -7.84 5.93
C SER A 268 14.58 -7.56 4.91
N GLN A 269 13.97 -8.63 4.41
CA GLN A 269 12.94 -8.54 3.38
C GLN A 269 11.52 -8.48 3.97
N TRP A 270 11.34 -8.74 5.26
CA TRP A 270 10.03 -8.67 5.89
C TRP A 270 9.65 -7.21 6.17
N SER A 271 8.39 -6.90 5.94
CA SER A 271 7.78 -5.60 6.18
C SER A 271 6.39 -5.73 6.79
N TRP A 272 6.01 -6.95 7.20
CA TRP A 272 4.70 -7.24 7.73
C TRP A 272 4.79 -8.29 8.82
N LEU A 273 4.17 -8.02 9.96
CA LEU A 273 3.90 -8.98 11.01
C LEU A 273 2.40 -8.98 11.25
N ASN A 274 1.79 -10.16 11.26
CA ASN A 274 0.42 -10.36 11.72
C ASN A 274 0.42 -11.43 12.83
N MET A 275 -0.15 -11.08 13.98
CA MET A 275 -0.42 -12.00 15.08
C MET A 275 -1.93 -12.08 15.30
N GLU A 276 -2.46 -13.30 15.32
CA GLU A 276 -3.86 -13.58 15.63
C GLU A 276 -3.97 -14.16 17.03
N PHE A 277 -4.92 -13.66 17.83
CA PHE A 277 -5.21 -14.12 19.18
C PHE A 277 -6.58 -14.78 19.21
N PRO A 278 -6.72 -15.92 19.92
CA PRO A 278 -8.01 -16.59 20.05
C PRO A 278 -9.00 -15.67 20.77
N SER A 279 -10.23 -15.66 20.29
CA SER A 279 -11.35 -15.04 21.00
C SER A 279 -11.89 -16.01 22.05
N GLU A 280 -12.26 -15.49 23.23
CA GLU A 280 -12.97 -16.27 24.25
C GLU A 280 -14.39 -16.65 23.82
N SER A 281 -15.00 -15.85 22.94
CA SER A 281 -16.33 -16.15 22.39
C SER A 281 -16.20 -16.97 21.09
N PRO A 282 -16.89 -18.13 20.99
CA PRO A 282 -16.80 -19.02 19.83
C PRO A 282 -17.35 -18.40 18.54
N ASN A 283 -18.12 -17.32 18.63
CA ASN A 283 -18.71 -16.62 17.48
C ASN A 283 -18.01 -15.29 17.16
N ALA A 284 -17.01 -14.88 17.95
CA ALA A 284 -16.29 -13.63 17.70
C ALA A 284 -15.03 -13.87 16.86
N SER A 285 -14.74 -12.91 15.98
CA SER A 285 -13.53 -12.89 15.16
C SER A 285 -12.27 -12.90 16.04
N SER A 286 -11.21 -13.58 15.59
CA SER A 286 -9.90 -13.49 16.24
C SER A 286 -9.44 -12.05 16.31
N THR A 287 -8.83 -11.67 17.43
CA THR A 287 -8.23 -10.34 17.58
C THR A 287 -6.88 -10.33 16.89
N LYS A 288 -6.56 -9.23 16.20
CA LYS A 288 -5.35 -9.13 15.39
C LYS A 288 -4.45 -8.01 15.88
N LEU A 289 -3.15 -8.27 15.82
CA LEU A 289 -2.09 -7.28 15.93
C LEU A 289 -1.30 -7.28 14.63
N ILE A 290 -1.32 -6.17 13.92
CA ILE A 290 -0.58 -5.97 12.68
C ILE A 290 0.51 -4.93 12.92
N VAL A 291 1.75 -5.26 12.53
CA VAL A 291 2.82 -4.29 12.37
C VAL A 291 3.15 -4.19 10.89
N CYS A 292 2.85 -3.03 10.31
CA CYS A 292 3.07 -2.70 8.91
C CYS A 292 4.35 -1.87 8.79
N GLY A 293 5.40 -2.42 8.20
CA GLY A 293 6.68 -1.74 7.92
C GLY A 293 6.70 -0.91 6.63
N LEU A 294 5.56 -0.79 5.95
CA LEU A 294 5.40 -0.02 4.71
C LEU A 294 5.12 1.46 5.01
N GLY A 295 5.63 2.36 4.17
CA GLY A 295 5.42 3.80 4.34
C GLY A 295 4.02 4.26 3.93
N MET A 296 3.03 4.00 4.76
CA MET A 296 1.64 4.36 4.45
C MET A 296 1.40 5.87 4.54
N VAL A 297 1.82 6.50 5.65
CA VAL A 297 1.63 7.94 5.88
C VAL A 297 2.59 8.74 5.01
N THR A 298 3.85 8.31 4.92
CA THR A 298 4.86 8.98 4.08
C THR A 298 4.46 9.02 2.60
N HIS A 299 3.88 7.94 2.06
CA HIS A 299 3.50 7.87 0.64
C HIS A 299 2.00 8.16 0.37
N TRP A 300 1.29 8.73 1.35
CA TRP A 300 -0.18 8.91 1.30
C TRP A 300 -0.70 9.72 0.11
N GLU A 301 0.09 10.69 -0.35
CA GLU A 301 -0.23 11.57 -1.49
C GLU A 301 0.36 11.07 -2.82
N GLU A 302 1.35 10.18 -2.77
CA GLU A 302 2.12 9.77 -3.95
C GLU A 302 1.46 8.63 -4.73
N SER A 303 0.66 7.83 -4.04
CA SER A 303 -0.01 6.65 -4.59
C SER A 303 -1.39 6.47 -3.95
N PRO A 304 -2.37 5.90 -4.66
CA PRO A 304 -3.64 5.51 -4.04
C PRO A 304 -3.51 4.31 -3.08
N VAL A 305 -2.46 3.50 -3.24
CA VAL A 305 -2.32 2.23 -2.52
C VAL A 305 -2.35 2.42 -0.99
N PRO A 306 -1.64 3.38 -0.35
CA PRO A 306 -1.69 3.54 1.10
C PRO A 306 -3.10 3.82 1.64
N ARG A 307 -3.90 4.64 0.95
CA ARG A 307 -5.24 5.01 1.42
C ARG A 307 -6.21 3.83 1.33
N TYR A 308 -6.20 3.14 0.20
CA TYR A 308 -7.07 1.99 -0.01
C TYR A 308 -6.62 0.79 0.83
N LEU A 309 -5.32 0.56 0.97
CA LEU A 309 -4.79 -0.43 1.91
C LEU A 309 -5.21 -0.11 3.35
N PHE A 310 -5.18 1.17 3.75
CA PHE A 310 -5.64 1.57 5.08
C PHE A 310 -7.11 1.21 5.30
N VAL A 311 -7.98 1.49 4.33
CA VAL A 311 -9.40 1.08 4.39
C VAL A 311 -9.53 -0.43 4.58
N HIS A 312 -8.82 -1.24 3.78
CA HIS A 312 -8.87 -2.69 3.92
C HIS A 312 -8.36 -3.19 5.28
N LEU A 313 -7.34 -2.54 5.84
CA LEU A 313 -6.84 -2.85 7.18
C LEU A 313 -7.87 -2.51 8.25
N LEU A 314 -8.56 -1.37 8.12
CA LEU A 314 -9.64 -1.01 9.04
C LEU A 314 -10.79 -1.99 8.97
N ASP A 315 -11.18 -2.45 7.77
CA ASP A 315 -12.20 -3.49 7.62
C ASP A 315 -11.76 -4.81 8.27
N GLU A 316 -10.51 -5.23 8.06
CA GLU A 316 -9.98 -6.48 8.62
C GLU A 316 -9.87 -6.46 10.15
N LEU A 317 -9.54 -5.29 10.71
CA LEU A 317 -9.33 -5.10 12.14
C LEU A 317 -10.58 -4.68 12.91
N SER A 318 -11.64 -4.29 12.20
CA SER A 318 -12.93 -3.98 12.80
C SER A 318 -13.58 -5.26 13.33
N PRO A 319 -14.24 -5.22 14.50
CA PRO A 319 -14.99 -6.36 14.98
C PRO A 319 -16.05 -6.73 13.95
N ALA A 320 -16.20 -8.04 13.67
CA ALA A 320 -17.24 -8.52 12.76
C ALA A 320 -18.59 -8.01 13.25
N GLN A 321 -19.22 -7.13 12.48
CA GLN A 321 -20.61 -6.76 12.74
C GLN A 321 -21.42 -8.02 12.48
N LEU A 322 -22.09 -8.54 13.52
CA LEU A 322 -23.17 -9.49 13.33
C LEU A 322 -24.16 -8.78 12.40
N THR A 323 -24.18 -9.19 11.13
CA THR A 323 -25.14 -8.70 10.15
C THR A 323 -26.51 -9.18 10.61
N GLU A 324 -27.18 -8.40 11.45
CA GLU A 324 -28.59 -8.58 11.79
C GLU A 324 -29.46 -8.12 10.60
N GLU A 325 -29.29 -8.73 9.43
CA GLU A 325 -30.19 -8.54 8.28
C GLU A 325 -30.29 -9.85 7.50
N SER A 326 -31.18 -10.75 7.93
CA SER A 326 -31.83 -11.79 7.08
C SER A 326 -33.03 -12.47 7.78
N GLN A 327 -33.72 -11.80 8.70
CA GLN A 327 -35.04 -12.25 9.18
C GLN A 327 -35.97 -11.05 9.39
N GLU A 328 -36.33 -10.37 8.29
CA GLU A 328 -37.55 -9.57 8.28
C GLU A 328 -38.49 -10.11 7.19
N ASN A 329 -39.36 -11.00 7.65
CA ASN A 329 -40.78 -11.08 7.31
C ASN A 329 -41.17 -10.78 5.86
N VAL A 330 -41.31 -11.83 5.05
CA VAL A 330 -42.37 -11.88 4.06
C VAL A 330 -43.62 -12.43 4.75
N PRO A 331 -44.67 -11.63 5.04
CA PRO A 331 -45.94 -12.18 5.45
C PRO A 331 -46.53 -12.95 4.25
N ALA A 332 -46.93 -14.20 4.50
CA ALA A 332 -47.72 -14.97 3.56
C ALA A 332 -49.10 -14.28 3.41
N GLU A 333 -49.38 -13.74 2.24
CA GLU A 333 -50.75 -13.41 1.84
C GLU A 333 -51.46 -14.69 1.39
N ASN A 334 -52.68 -14.85 1.92
CA ASN A 334 -53.64 -15.94 1.65
C ASN A 334 -54.28 -15.85 0.27
#